data_AF-A5FDW3-F1
#
_entry.id   AF-A5FDW3-F1
#
_cell.length_a   1.000
_cell.length_b   1.000
_cell.length_c   1.000
_cell.angle_alpha   90.00
_cell.angle_beta   90.00
_cell.angle_gamma   90.00
#
_symmetry.space_group_name_H-M   'P 1'
#
loop_
_entity.id
_entity.type
_entity.pdbx_description
1 polymer ?
#
loop_
_entity_poly.entity_id
_entity_poly.type
_entity_poly.pdbx_seq_one_letter_code
_entity_poly.pdbx_strand_id
1 'polypeptide(L)'
;MKNFTSLMSLVFLILSSPATSQVDYKLTGELLKAIKEHNDGYEQLNKLSSIIKKMEETGEKPETEPDDNWHALAQKYKNADEDIKAAKLPTDFPADRYKISSEQFNNCFSKSSNLDILTRYQTELSNASAVGEQELKTIETEKEKIKSSFAALNYLIDGYALFSTEPIYGSLFTSDLFSLLNTVRPALGEYSASLNKYEKKLRKEVDAARLHSSNLQNNINTLRGSFCSLDGVYNGEDRPAGANFSWKHMLNLKRSGSSYTGKFTMVKSNGASKRESNVSGISISGNNITFNTSWGKYTGRISTNFSDITILRDPYGASYVMSK
;
A
#
# COMPACT_ATOMS: atom_id res chain seq x y z
N MET A 1 0.92 -14.68 -36.32
CA MET A 1 -0.19 -14.88 -35.36
C MET A 1 0.32 -15.80 -34.28
N LYS A 2 0.62 -15.27 -33.08
CA LYS A 2 1.09 -16.05 -31.93
C LYS A 2 -0.01 -16.04 -30.88
N ASN A 3 -0.32 -17.24 -30.40
CA ASN A 3 -1.42 -17.58 -29.52
C ASN A 3 -1.29 -16.92 -28.14
N PHE A 4 -2.33 -16.18 -27.75
CA PHE A 4 -2.59 -15.80 -26.36
C PHE A 4 -3.17 -17.01 -25.65
N THR A 5 -2.33 -17.69 -24.86
CA THR A 5 -2.78 -18.76 -23.97
C THR A 5 -2.06 -18.60 -22.65
N SER A 6 -2.83 -18.79 -21.58
CA SER A 6 -2.41 -18.89 -20.18
C SER A 6 -2.34 -17.59 -19.38
N LEU A 7 -3.45 -17.30 -18.68
CA LEU A 7 -3.37 -16.79 -17.31
C LEU A 7 -4.62 -17.24 -16.54
N MET A 8 -4.56 -18.44 -15.96
CA MET A 8 -5.51 -18.93 -14.96
C MET A 8 -4.78 -19.79 -13.93
N SER A 9 -5.28 -19.75 -12.70
CA SER A 9 -4.91 -20.47 -11.47
C SER A 9 -3.98 -19.76 -10.47
N LEU A 10 -4.55 -19.26 -9.36
CA LEU A 10 -4.60 -20.04 -8.10
C LEU A 10 -5.66 -19.51 -7.12
N VAL A 11 -6.32 -20.44 -6.42
CA VAL A 11 -7.40 -20.33 -5.43
C VAL A 11 -6.81 -20.47 -4.02
N PHE A 12 -7.34 -19.77 -3.00
CA PHE A 12 -7.61 -20.31 -1.64
C PHE A 12 -8.47 -19.36 -0.78
N LEU A 13 -9.42 -19.95 -0.04
CA LEU A 13 -10.34 -19.36 0.94
C LEU A 13 -9.63 -18.88 2.20
N ILE A 14 -9.89 -17.64 2.64
CA ILE A 14 -9.91 -17.24 4.06
C ILE A 14 -10.99 -16.15 4.25
N LEU A 15 -11.90 -16.36 5.20
CA LEU A 15 -12.85 -15.37 5.71
C LEU A 15 -12.07 -14.21 6.36
N SER A 16 -12.26 -12.97 5.88
CA SER A 16 -11.70 -11.79 6.55
C SER A 16 -12.81 -10.84 6.99
N SER A 17 -12.86 -10.61 8.30
CA SER A 17 -13.58 -9.55 9.00
C SER A 17 -13.24 -8.16 8.40
N PRO A 18 -14.16 -7.18 8.46
CA PRO A 18 -13.86 -5.82 8.05
C PRO A 18 -13.03 -5.14 9.16
N ALA A 19 -11.71 -5.23 9.07
CA ALA A 19 -10.83 -4.35 9.81
C ALA A 19 -10.50 -3.14 8.93
N THR A 20 -11.31 -2.09 9.05
CA THR A 20 -10.97 -0.73 8.62
C THR A 20 -9.89 -0.17 9.55
N SER A 21 -8.67 -0.67 9.46
CA SER A 21 -7.50 0.01 10.01
C SER A 21 -6.79 0.68 8.85
N GLN A 22 -6.92 2.00 8.77
CA GLN A 22 -6.06 2.84 7.93
C GLN A 22 -4.60 2.48 8.23
N VAL A 23 -3.83 2.13 7.19
CA VAL A 23 -2.41 1.82 7.37
C VAL A 23 -1.70 3.14 7.67
N ASP A 24 -1.10 3.24 8.86
CA ASP A 24 -0.32 4.41 9.28
C ASP A 24 1.09 4.28 8.67
N TYR A 25 1.32 4.98 7.55
CA TYR A 25 2.62 5.01 6.88
C TYR A 25 3.51 6.05 7.58
N LYS A 26 4.19 5.62 8.64
CA LYS A 26 5.21 6.41 9.34
C LYS A 26 6.54 5.68 9.30
N LEU A 27 7.61 6.46 9.51
CA LEU A 27 8.92 5.93 9.89
C LEU A 27 8.73 4.88 10.98
N THR A 28 9.27 3.68 10.77
CA THR A 28 9.09 2.62 11.77
C THR A 28 9.73 3.03 13.10
N GLY A 29 9.05 2.71 14.20
CA GLY A 29 9.53 3.08 15.53
C GLY A 29 10.91 2.48 15.80
N GLU A 30 11.16 1.28 15.26
CA GLU A 30 12.42 0.57 15.32
C GLU A 30 13.54 1.29 14.55
N LEU A 31 13.31 1.76 13.32
CA LEU A 31 14.31 2.54 12.58
C LEU A 31 14.66 3.84 13.30
N LEU A 32 13.65 4.56 13.82
CA LEU A 32 13.88 5.79 14.59
C LEU A 32 14.66 5.53 15.88
N LYS A 33 14.35 4.43 16.56
CA LYS A 33 15.07 4.00 17.77
C LYS A 33 16.52 3.66 17.44
N ALA A 34 16.78 2.91 16.36
CA ALA A 34 18.13 2.60 15.91
C ALA A 34 18.97 3.86 15.62
N ILE A 35 18.39 4.81 14.89
CA ILE A 35 19.04 6.10 14.59
C ILE A 35 19.33 6.88 15.87
N LYS A 36 18.41 6.86 16.84
CA LYS A 36 18.61 7.52 18.13
C LYS A 36 19.78 6.90 18.89
N GLU A 37 19.81 5.58 19.03
CA GLU A 37 20.89 4.85 19.72
C GLU A 37 22.26 5.14 19.08
N HIS A 38 22.33 5.18 17.74
CA HIS A 38 23.56 5.59 17.04
C HIS A 38 23.92 7.07 17.30
N ASN A 39 22.96 8.01 17.27
CA ASN A 39 23.23 9.42 17.57
C ASN A 39 23.78 9.61 18.98
N ASP A 40 23.20 8.93 19.97
CA ASP A 40 23.67 8.97 21.36
C ASP A 40 25.08 8.38 21.49
N GLY A 41 25.47 7.44 20.63
CA GLY A 41 26.83 6.91 20.54
C GLY A 41 27.79 7.86 19.82
N TYR A 42 27.34 8.48 18.73
CA TYR A 42 28.09 9.48 17.96
C TYR A 42 28.46 10.71 18.80
N GLU A 43 27.53 11.23 19.59
CA GLU A 43 27.79 12.35 20.51
C GLU A 43 28.84 11.99 21.57
N GLN A 44 28.78 10.76 22.10
CA GLN A 44 29.76 10.24 23.04
C GLN A 44 31.16 10.15 22.40
N LEU A 45 31.27 9.60 21.18
CA LEU A 45 32.54 9.55 20.44
C LEU A 45 33.12 10.95 20.24
N ASN A 46 32.33 11.91 19.76
CA ASN A 46 32.81 13.28 19.51
C ASN A 46 33.26 14.00 20.78
N LYS A 47 32.53 13.82 21.89
CA LYS A 47 32.93 14.36 23.19
C LYS A 47 34.32 13.83 23.57
N LEU A 48 34.55 12.52 23.44
CA LEU A 48 35.83 11.89 23.75
C LEU A 48 36.93 12.36 22.78
N SER A 49 36.64 12.45 21.49
CA SER A 49 37.60 12.96 20.49
C SER A 49 38.01 14.40 20.81
N SER A 50 37.09 15.24 21.28
CA SER A 50 37.40 16.62 21.68
C SER A 50 38.34 16.69 22.90
N ILE A 51 38.23 15.73 23.83
CA ILE A 51 39.12 15.62 24.99
C ILE A 51 40.53 15.26 24.52
N ILE A 52 40.67 14.22 23.69
CA ILE A 52 41.96 13.81 23.12
C ILE A 52 42.61 14.95 22.36
N LYS A 53 41.83 15.66 21.53
CA LYS A 53 42.33 16.83 20.81
C LYS A 53 42.84 17.94 21.73
N LYS A 54 42.12 18.24 22.82
CA LYS A 54 42.57 19.23 23.80
C LYS A 54 43.88 18.80 24.46
N MET A 55 44.03 17.52 24.78
CA MET A 55 45.27 16.97 25.34
C MET A 55 46.44 17.10 24.36
N GLU A 56 46.22 16.84 23.07
CA GLU A 56 47.23 17.04 22.02
C GLU A 56 47.64 18.52 21.90
N GLU A 57 46.69 19.44 22.01
CA GLU A 57 46.91 20.88 21.85
C GLU A 57 47.58 21.54 23.07
N THR A 58 47.20 21.15 24.29
CA THR A 58 47.69 21.79 25.53
C THR A 58 48.79 21.01 26.24
N GLY A 59 48.90 19.71 25.99
CA GLY A 59 49.79 18.82 26.74
C GLY A 59 49.37 18.62 28.19
N GLU A 60 48.17 19.06 28.58
CA GLU A 60 47.65 18.95 29.95
C GLU A 60 46.75 17.73 30.10
N LYS A 61 46.72 17.17 31.33
CA LYS A 61 45.72 16.15 31.69
C LYS A 61 44.32 16.75 31.64
N PRO A 62 43.32 15.98 31.17
CA PRO A 62 41.95 16.43 31.19
C PRO A 62 41.46 16.59 32.63
N GLU A 63 40.72 17.67 32.92
CA GLU A 63 40.17 17.97 34.25
C GLU A 63 39.15 16.92 34.72
N THR A 64 38.54 16.21 33.78
CA THR A 64 37.64 15.08 34.01
C THR A 64 38.16 13.88 33.26
N GLU A 65 38.24 12.73 33.94
CA GLU A 65 38.55 11.48 33.27
C GLU A 65 37.51 11.23 32.16
N PRO A 66 37.94 10.78 30.97
CA PRO A 66 37.02 10.39 29.92
C PRO A 66 36.06 9.32 30.45
N ASP A 67 34.75 9.49 30.24
CA ASP A 67 33.78 8.41 30.48
C ASP A 67 34.00 7.32 29.43
N ASP A 68 34.81 6.34 29.83
CA ASP A 68 35.42 5.26 29.04
C ASP A 68 34.53 4.00 29.03
N ASN A 69 33.22 4.16 29.21
CA ASN A 69 32.30 3.03 29.17
C ASN A 69 32.07 2.51 27.73
N TRP A 70 33.12 1.92 27.16
CA TRP A 70 33.17 1.34 25.81
C TRP A 70 32.17 0.20 25.65
N HIS A 71 31.87 -0.51 26.74
CA HIS A 71 30.84 -1.55 26.74
C HIS A 71 29.45 -0.95 26.54
N ALA A 72 29.11 0.13 27.24
CA ALA A 72 27.84 0.82 27.02
C ALA A 72 27.75 1.41 25.60
N LEU A 73 28.84 2.02 25.10
CA LEU A 73 28.88 2.53 23.74
C LEU A 73 28.70 1.43 22.69
N ALA A 74 29.40 0.32 22.82
CA ALA A 74 29.22 -0.83 21.94
C ALA A 74 27.80 -1.41 22.04
N GLN A 75 27.21 -1.42 23.23
CA GLN A 75 25.84 -1.88 23.43
C GLN A 75 24.82 -0.98 22.72
N LYS A 76 25.02 0.35 22.70
CA LYS A 76 24.18 1.26 21.90
C LYS A 76 24.18 0.86 20.42
N TYR A 77 25.36 0.60 19.83
CA TYR A 77 25.46 0.17 18.43
C TYR A 77 24.85 -1.21 18.18
N LYS A 78 25.00 -2.15 19.13
CA LYS A 78 24.32 -3.46 19.05
C LYS A 78 22.80 -3.34 19.12
N ASN A 79 22.28 -2.51 20.03
CA ASN A 79 20.86 -2.23 20.12
C ASN A 79 20.34 -1.60 18.81
N ALA A 80 21.09 -0.65 18.24
CA ALA A 80 20.76 -0.05 16.95
C ALA A 80 20.74 -1.09 15.81
N ASP A 81 21.69 -2.02 15.80
CA ASP A 81 21.76 -3.13 14.86
C ASP A 81 20.56 -4.11 15.01
N GLU A 82 20.16 -4.42 16.23
CA GLU A 82 18.98 -5.25 16.50
C GLU A 82 17.68 -4.55 16.06
N ASP A 83 17.53 -3.27 16.40
CA ASP A 83 16.36 -2.48 16.04
C ASP A 83 16.23 -2.33 14.52
N ILE A 84 17.32 -2.05 13.78
CA ILE A 84 17.27 -1.96 12.32
C ILE A 84 16.96 -3.31 11.64
N LYS A 85 17.38 -4.43 12.24
CA LYS A 85 17.03 -5.78 11.75
C LYS A 85 15.55 -6.10 11.99
N ALA A 86 14.95 -5.56 13.06
CA ALA A 86 13.54 -5.73 13.40
C ALA A 86 12.61 -4.76 12.65
N ALA A 87 13.15 -3.64 12.13
CA ALA A 87 12.40 -2.62 11.44
C ALA A 87 11.62 -3.19 10.24
N LYS A 88 10.31 -2.94 10.23
CA LYS A 88 9.44 -3.24 9.09
C LYS A 88 9.65 -2.22 7.99
N LEU A 89 9.30 -2.57 6.76
CA LEU A 89 9.28 -1.61 5.67
C LEU A 89 7.92 -0.88 5.62
N PRO A 90 7.88 0.39 5.17
CA PRO A 90 6.63 1.09 4.86
C PRO A 90 5.73 0.35 3.86
N THR A 91 6.31 -0.57 3.10
CA THR A 91 5.62 -1.42 2.10
C THR A 91 5.11 -2.75 2.66
N ASP A 92 5.40 -3.09 3.93
CA ASP A 92 4.97 -4.33 4.57
C ASP A 92 3.50 -4.24 5.07
N PHE A 93 2.60 -3.86 4.17
CA PHE A 93 1.16 -3.78 4.44
C PHE A 93 0.39 -4.91 3.72
N PRO A 94 -0.76 -5.34 4.26
CA PRO A 94 -1.45 -6.54 3.79
C PRO A 94 -2.16 -6.32 2.45
N ALA A 95 -1.43 -6.58 1.36
CA ALA A 95 -1.91 -6.50 -0.02
C ALA A 95 -3.14 -7.39 -0.29
N ASP A 96 -3.32 -8.46 0.49
CA ASP A 96 -4.45 -9.39 0.38
C ASP A 96 -5.81 -8.72 0.56
N ARG A 97 -5.88 -7.59 1.28
CA ARG A 97 -7.10 -6.79 1.46
C ARG A 97 -7.65 -6.22 0.14
N TYR A 98 -6.82 -6.21 -0.91
CA TYR A 98 -7.12 -5.62 -2.21
C TYR A 98 -7.35 -6.65 -3.31
N LYS A 99 -7.48 -7.93 -2.94
CA LYS A 99 -7.81 -9.00 -3.88
C LYS A 99 -9.27 -8.86 -4.35
N ILE A 100 -9.44 -8.71 -5.66
CA ILE A 100 -10.75 -8.68 -6.32
C ILE A 100 -10.80 -9.82 -7.33
N SER A 101 -11.83 -10.64 -7.27
CA SER A 101 -12.02 -11.72 -8.25
C SER A 101 -12.45 -11.17 -9.61
N SER A 102 -12.14 -11.90 -10.68
CA SER A 102 -12.58 -11.54 -12.04
C SER A 102 -14.10 -11.49 -12.16
N GLU A 103 -14.82 -12.33 -11.42
CA GLU A 103 -16.28 -12.34 -11.37
C GLU A 103 -16.84 -11.05 -10.76
N GLN A 104 -16.26 -10.59 -9.65
CA GLN A 104 -16.61 -9.31 -9.04
C GLN A 104 -16.34 -8.14 -10.00
N PHE A 105 -15.28 -8.19 -10.79
CA PHE A 105 -14.97 -7.12 -11.73
C PHE A 105 -15.95 -7.07 -12.92
N ASN A 106 -16.37 -8.23 -13.41
CA ASN A 106 -17.26 -8.32 -14.57
C ASN A 106 -18.72 -7.92 -14.26
N ASN A 107 -19.09 -7.75 -12.99
CA ASN A 107 -20.43 -7.40 -12.56
C ASN A 107 -20.58 -5.88 -12.39
N CYS A 108 -21.56 -5.26 -13.07
CA CYS A 108 -21.80 -3.80 -13.01
C CYS A 108 -22.11 -3.30 -11.59
N PHE A 109 -22.79 -4.10 -10.78
CA PHE A 109 -23.20 -3.73 -9.42
C PHE A 109 -22.01 -3.58 -8.47
N SER A 110 -20.99 -4.44 -8.62
CA SER A 110 -19.78 -4.39 -7.79
C SER A 110 -18.67 -3.54 -8.40
N LYS A 111 -18.80 -3.13 -9.67
CA LYS A 111 -17.75 -2.38 -10.38
C LYS A 111 -17.35 -1.09 -9.66
N SER A 112 -18.31 -0.27 -9.21
CA SER A 112 -17.99 0.97 -8.49
C SER A 112 -17.24 0.69 -7.20
N SER A 113 -17.77 -0.21 -6.36
CA SER A 113 -17.15 -0.60 -5.10
C SER A 113 -15.75 -1.21 -5.29
N ASN A 114 -15.57 -2.01 -6.32
CA ASN A 114 -14.28 -2.59 -6.69
C ASN A 114 -13.29 -1.51 -7.16
N LEU A 115 -13.73 -0.56 -7.97
CA LEU A 115 -12.90 0.58 -8.37
C LEU A 115 -12.49 1.42 -7.16
N ASP A 116 -13.35 1.57 -6.16
CA ASP A 116 -13.04 2.27 -4.90
C ASP A 116 -12.02 1.50 -4.07
N ILE A 117 -12.12 0.15 -4.01
CA ILE A 117 -11.10 -0.71 -3.38
C ILE A 117 -9.75 -0.56 -4.07
N LEU A 118 -9.70 -0.64 -5.41
CA LEU A 118 -8.46 -0.48 -6.17
C LEU A 118 -7.87 0.94 -6.05
N THR A 119 -8.73 1.96 -6.02
CA THR A 119 -8.28 3.36 -5.85
C THR A 119 -7.67 3.58 -4.47
N ARG A 120 -8.27 2.99 -3.42
CA ARG A 120 -7.65 2.98 -2.08
C ARG A 120 -6.31 2.27 -2.07
N TYR A 121 -6.20 1.10 -2.71
CA TYR A 121 -4.92 0.39 -2.80
C TYR A 121 -3.85 1.21 -3.53
N GLN A 122 -4.23 1.86 -4.63
CA GLN A 122 -3.33 2.73 -5.39
C GLN A 122 -2.83 3.90 -4.53
N THR A 123 -3.73 4.51 -3.75
CA THR A 123 -3.41 5.60 -2.81
C THR A 123 -2.43 5.10 -1.74
N GLU A 124 -2.69 3.93 -1.18
CA GLU A 124 -1.83 3.29 -0.18
C GLU A 124 -0.43 2.98 -0.72
N LEU A 125 -0.31 2.40 -1.92
CA LEU A 125 0.99 2.20 -2.58
C LEU A 125 1.73 3.52 -2.84
N SER A 126 1.00 4.56 -3.24
CA SER A 126 1.58 5.89 -3.47
C SER A 126 2.12 6.51 -2.18
N ASN A 127 1.36 6.41 -1.08
CA ASN A 127 1.76 6.90 0.23
C ASN A 127 2.96 6.10 0.79
N ALA A 128 2.93 4.78 0.69
CA ALA A 128 4.04 3.91 1.08
C ALA A 128 5.33 4.28 0.35
N SER A 129 5.24 4.53 -0.97
CA SER A 129 6.38 4.94 -1.77
C SER A 129 6.92 6.31 -1.33
N ALA A 130 6.05 7.29 -1.09
CA ALA A 130 6.45 8.63 -0.65
C ALA A 130 7.13 8.61 0.73
N VAL A 131 6.59 7.82 1.67
CA VAL A 131 7.19 7.65 3.00
C VAL A 131 8.52 6.90 2.91
N GLY A 132 8.60 5.85 2.11
CA GLY A 132 9.86 5.13 1.89
C GLY A 132 10.97 6.01 1.28
N GLU A 133 10.64 6.92 0.36
CA GLU A 133 11.58 7.93 -0.14
C GLU A 133 12.08 8.88 0.96
N GLN A 134 11.19 9.25 1.90
CA GLN A 134 11.60 10.04 3.06
C GLN A 134 12.52 9.24 3.98
N GLU A 135 12.21 7.97 4.25
CA GLU A 135 13.08 7.09 5.04
C GLU A 135 14.47 6.92 4.39
N LEU A 136 14.54 6.76 3.06
CA LEU A 136 15.81 6.66 2.33
C LEU A 136 16.67 7.90 2.56
N LYS A 137 16.10 9.12 2.52
CA LYS A 137 16.83 10.36 2.82
C LYS A 137 17.33 10.42 4.27
N THR A 138 16.52 9.94 5.21
CA THR A 138 16.93 9.82 6.61
C THR A 138 18.11 8.86 6.76
N ILE A 139 18.06 7.70 6.09
CA ILE A 139 19.15 6.71 6.08
C ILE A 139 20.42 7.28 5.43
N GLU A 140 20.31 8.02 4.33
CA GLU A 140 21.45 8.67 3.68
C GLU A 140 22.13 9.66 4.64
N THR A 141 21.35 10.46 5.38
CA THR A 141 21.89 11.37 6.40
C THR A 141 22.58 10.59 7.52
N GLU A 142 21.98 9.50 7.98
CA GLU A 142 22.52 8.65 9.03
C GLU A 142 23.84 7.98 8.61
N LYS A 143 23.95 7.57 7.35
CA LYS A 143 25.19 7.00 6.79
C LYS A 143 26.35 7.99 6.82
N GLU A 144 26.10 9.27 6.59
CA GLU A 144 27.14 10.30 6.77
C GLU A 144 27.57 10.41 8.23
N LYS A 145 26.63 10.34 9.18
CA LYS A 145 26.98 10.30 10.61
C LYS A 145 27.77 9.06 10.99
N ILE A 146 27.44 7.88 10.44
CA ILE A 146 28.23 6.66 10.66
C ILE A 146 29.67 6.83 10.15
N LYS A 147 29.87 7.47 8.99
CA LYS A 147 31.22 7.79 8.51
C LYS A 147 31.95 8.72 9.48
N SER A 148 31.28 9.74 9.99
CA SER A 148 31.84 10.62 11.03
C SER A 148 32.15 9.86 12.33
N SER A 149 31.30 8.92 12.76
CA SER A 149 31.56 8.03 13.90
C SER A 149 32.82 7.19 13.68
N PHE A 150 33.01 6.61 12.50
CA PHE A 150 34.25 5.89 12.17
C PHE A 150 35.47 6.79 12.19
N ALA A 151 35.36 8.02 11.67
CA ALA A 151 36.46 8.98 11.71
C ALA A 151 36.84 9.37 13.15
N ALA A 152 35.86 9.70 13.98
CA ALA A 152 36.05 10.00 15.40
C ALA A 152 36.66 8.80 16.15
N LEU A 153 36.18 7.59 15.88
CA LEU A 153 36.69 6.35 16.46
C LEU A 153 38.14 6.08 16.06
N ASN A 154 38.50 6.25 14.79
CA ASN A 154 39.88 6.09 14.35
C ASN A 154 40.80 7.14 14.99
N TYR A 155 40.35 8.40 15.08
CA TYR A 155 41.08 9.45 15.76
C TYR A 155 41.33 9.13 17.25
N LEU A 156 40.31 8.58 17.94
CA LEU A 156 40.47 8.09 19.31
C LEU A 156 41.49 6.96 19.39
N ILE A 157 41.42 5.96 18.50
CA ILE A 157 42.37 4.85 18.47
C ILE A 157 43.81 5.36 18.31
N ASP A 158 44.03 6.29 17.38
CA ASP A 158 45.34 6.87 17.10
C ASP A 158 45.86 7.68 18.30
N GLY A 159 45.00 8.52 18.89
CA GLY A 159 45.35 9.29 20.09
C GLY A 159 45.65 8.41 21.30
N TYR A 160 44.85 7.37 21.54
CA TYR A 160 45.08 6.41 22.62
C TYR A 160 46.40 5.66 22.42
N ALA A 161 46.72 5.26 21.19
CA ALA A 161 47.99 4.64 20.87
C ALA A 161 49.18 5.59 21.17
N LEU A 162 49.07 6.86 20.79
CA LEU A 162 50.09 7.88 21.07
C LEU A 162 50.27 8.07 22.59
N PHE A 163 49.20 8.41 23.31
CA PHE A 163 49.26 8.70 24.74
C PHE A 163 49.55 7.48 25.62
N SER A 164 49.27 6.25 25.15
CA SER A 164 49.61 5.04 25.90
C SER A 164 51.12 4.87 26.13
N THR A 165 51.95 5.49 25.28
CA THR A 165 53.41 5.45 25.37
C THR A 165 54.00 6.57 26.21
N GLU A 166 53.19 7.56 26.59
CA GLU A 166 53.64 8.73 27.35
C GLU A 166 53.60 8.45 28.86
N PRO A 167 54.68 8.70 29.62
CA PRO A 167 54.76 8.36 31.05
C PRO A 167 53.67 9.00 31.91
N ILE A 168 53.15 10.15 31.48
CA ILE A 168 52.14 10.93 32.19
C ILE A 168 50.74 10.33 32.00
N TYR A 169 50.52 9.60 30.91
CA TYR A 169 49.21 9.20 30.39
C TYR A 169 49.01 7.68 30.26
N GLY A 170 50.08 6.89 30.22
CA GLY A 170 50.03 5.47 29.82
C GLY A 170 49.05 4.58 30.57
N SER A 171 48.84 4.83 31.88
CA SER A 171 47.91 4.06 32.72
C SER A 171 46.43 4.37 32.47
N LEU A 172 46.11 5.47 31.78
CA LEU A 172 44.74 5.90 31.52
C LEU A 172 44.15 5.26 30.25
N PHE A 173 44.96 4.66 29.37
CA PHE A 173 44.52 4.39 27.99
C PHE A 173 44.72 2.96 27.50
N THR A 174 45.38 2.08 28.27
CA THR A 174 45.77 0.74 27.78
C THR A 174 44.61 -0.27 27.69
N SER A 175 43.68 -0.29 28.65
CA SER A 175 42.45 -1.11 28.61
C SER A 175 41.49 -0.69 27.49
N ASP A 176 41.57 0.57 27.13
CA ASP A 176 40.57 1.26 26.34
C ASP A 176 40.81 1.07 24.86
N LEU A 177 42.08 1.08 24.45
CA LEU A 177 42.47 0.78 23.07
C LEU A 177 41.96 -0.61 22.63
N PHE A 178 42.07 -1.62 23.50
CA PHE A 178 41.56 -2.96 23.21
C PHE A 178 40.03 -2.96 23.05
N SER A 179 39.31 -2.24 23.92
CA SER A 179 37.85 -2.15 23.88
C SER A 179 37.34 -1.40 22.65
N LEU A 180 38.01 -0.31 22.27
CA LEU A 180 37.73 0.45 21.05
C LEU A 180 37.88 -0.43 19.79
N LEU A 181 39.00 -1.14 19.68
CA LEU A 181 39.32 -1.97 18.51
C LEU A 181 38.45 -3.22 18.39
N ASN A 182 38.22 -3.93 19.50
CA ASN A 182 37.60 -5.26 19.47
C ASN A 182 36.12 -5.28 19.90
N THR A 183 35.60 -4.17 20.42
CA THR A 183 34.20 -4.10 20.88
C THR A 183 33.42 -3.01 20.17
N VAL A 184 33.88 -1.75 20.24
CA VAL A 184 33.14 -0.60 19.68
C VAL A 184 33.19 -0.61 18.16
N ARG A 185 34.38 -0.76 17.56
CA ARG A 185 34.56 -0.75 16.11
C ARG A 185 33.78 -1.86 15.41
N PRO A 186 33.79 -3.13 15.87
CA PRO A 186 32.99 -4.18 15.25
C PRO A 186 31.48 -3.90 15.37
N ALA A 187 31.00 -3.45 16.54
CA ALA A 187 29.59 -3.14 16.74
C ALA A 187 29.08 -2.02 15.81
N LEU A 188 29.86 -0.94 15.63
CA LEU A 188 29.55 0.11 14.66
C LEU A 188 29.58 -0.43 13.20
N GLY A 189 30.50 -1.35 12.91
CA GLY A 189 30.58 -2.07 11.64
C GLY A 189 29.35 -2.90 11.32
N GLU A 190 28.85 -3.66 12.30
CA GLU A 190 27.63 -4.47 12.19
C GLU A 190 26.42 -3.60 11.94
N TYR A 191 26.22 -2.54 12.75
CA TYR A 191 25.16 -1.56 12.53
C TYR A 191 25.21 -0.94 11.13
N SER A 192 26.39 -0.51 10.68
CA SER A 192 26.58 0.04 9.33
C SER A 192 26.20 -0.95 8.23
N ALA A 193 26.58 -2.22 8.37
CA ALA A 193 26.25 -3.27 7.42
C ALA A 193 24.73 -3.54 7.37
N SER A 194 24.07 -3.58 8.53
CA SER A 194 22.63 -3.78 8.63
C SER A 194 21.84 -2.60 8.09
N LEU A 195 22.26 -1.35 8.35
CA LEU A 195 21.64 -0.15 7.78
C LEU A 195 21.74 -0.15 6.25
N ASN A 196 22.91 -0.49 5.68
CA ASN A 196 23.08 -0.62 4.22
C ASN A 196 22.19 -1.72 3.62
N LYS A 197 22.01 -2.84 4.33
CA LYS A 197 21.12 -3.93 3.91
C LYS A 197 19.65 -3.48 3.94
N TYR A 198 19.24 -2.77 4.99
CA TYR A 198 17.91 -2.19 5.11
C TYR A 198 17.65 -1.19 3.99
N GLU A 199 18.58 -0.25 3.74
CA GLU A 199 18.49 0.73 2.65
C GLU A 199 18.26 0.04 1.29
N LYS A 200 19.06 -0.98 0.98
CA LYS A 200 18.95 -1.71 -0.29
C LYS A 200 17.59 -2.40 -0.42
N LYS A 201 17.09 -3.00 0.66
CA LYS A 201 15.78 -3.66 0.68
C LYS A 201 14.67 -2.61 0.49
N LEU A 202 14.71 -1.53 1.24
CA LEU A 202 13.75 -0.43 1.17
C LEU A 202 13.70 0.19 -0.23
N ARG A 203 14.85 0.52 -0.83
CA ARG A 203 14.92 1.10 -2.18
C ARG A 203 14.23 0.22 -3.22
N LYS A 204 14.50 -1.09 -3.17
CA LYS A 204 13.84 -2.08 -4.05
C LYS A 204 12.32 -2.09 -3.88
N GLU A 205 11.85 -2.08 -2.64
CA GLU A 205 10.41 -2.11 -2.36
C GLU A 205 9.71 -0.78 -2.72
N VAL A 206 10.36 0.37 -2.51
CA VAL A 206 9.87 1.69 -2.94
C VAL A 206 9.74 1.75 -4.46
N ASP A 207 10.75 1.28 -5.20
CA ASP A 207 10.70 1.21 -6.67
C ASP A 207 9.56 0.30 -7.15
N ALA A 208 9.40 -0.87 -6.50
CA ALA A 208 8.32 -1.80 -6.81
C ALA A 208 6.93 -1.19 -6.51
N ALA A 209 6.77 -0.53 -5.36
CA ALA A 209 5.52 0.13 -4.98
C ALA A 209 5.16 1.26 -5.95
N ARG A 210 6.14 2.06 -6.40
CA ARG A 210 5.94 3.10 -7.41
C ARG A 210 5.49 2.52 -8.75
N LEU A 211 6.16 1.48 -9.22
CA LEU A 211 5.81 0.78 -10.46
C LEU A 211 4.40 0.17 -10.37
N HIS A 212 4.09 -0.51 -9.26
CA HIS A 212 2.77 -1.08 -9.02
C HIS A 212 1.68 -0.02 -8.93
N SER A 213 1.92 1.11 -8.26
CA SER A 213 0.96 2.21 -8.18
C SER A 213 0.65 2.77 -9.57
N SER A 214 1.67 2.99 -10.40
CA SER A 214 1.50 3.46 -11.78
C SER A 214 0.71 2.47 -12.65
N ASN A 215 1.09 1.18 -12.60
CA ASN A 215 0.37 0.13 -13.33
C ASN A 215 -1.08 0.01 -12.88
N LEU A 216 -1.32 0.07 -11.57
CA LEU A 216 -2.67 0.00 -11.01
C LEU A 216 -3.51 1.21 -11.41
N GLN A 217 -2.94 2.42 -11.43
CA GLN A 217 -3.65 3.61 -11.90
C GLN A 217 -4.08 3.48 -13.38
N ASN A 218 -3.19 2.95 -14.23
CA ASN A 218 -3.52 2.69 -15.64
C ASN A 218 -4.61 1.62 -15.79
N ASN A 219 -4.54 0.57 -14.96
CA ASN A 219 -5.57 -0.45 -14.91
C ASN A 219 -6.91 0.16 -14.46
N ILE A 220 -6.96 0.93 -13.37
CA ILE A 220 -8.17 1.62 -12.89
C ILE A 220 -8.78 2.49 -14.00
N ASN A 221 -7.97 3.24 -14.75
CA ASN A 221 -8.46 4.08 -15.85
C ASN A 221 -9.08 3.24 -16.97
N THR A 222 -8.42 2.14 -17.36
CA THR A 222 -8.94 1.19 -18.35
C THR A 222 -10.24 0.55 -17.87
N LEU A 223 -10.27 0.13 -16.61
CA LEU A 223 -11.39 -0.53 -15.96
C LEU A 223 -12.59 0.41 -15.83
N ARG A 224 -12.39 1.70 -15.54
CA ARG A 224 -13.44 2.74 -15.58
C ARG A 224 -14.11 2.78 -16.95
N GLY A 225 -13.34 2.77 -18.04
CA GLY A 225 -13.84 2.77 -19.41
C GLY A 225 -14.42 1.44 -19.93
N SER A 226 -14.21 0.33 -19.22
CA SER A 226 -14.65 -1.00 -19.66
C SER A 226 -16.16 -1.25 -19.51
N PHE A 227 -16.74 -2.08 -20.37
CA PHE A 227 -18.13 -2.55 -20.24
C PHE A 227 -18.27 -3.61 -19.13
N CYS A 228 -19.36 -3.59 -18.36
CA CYS A 228 -19.67 -4.57 -17.32
C CYS A 228 -20.96 -5.36 -17.64
N SER A 229 -21.21 -6.46 -16.92
CA SER A 229 -22.39 -7.33 -17.05
C SER A 229 -23.57 -6.87 -16.19
N LEU A 230 -24.77 -6.75 -16.78
CA LEU A 230 -26.06 -6.49 -16.10
C LEU A 230 -26.84 -7.78 -15.80
N ASP A 231 -26.21 -8.75 -15.14
CA ASP A 231 -26.90 -9.99 -14.77
C ASP A 231 -27.81 -9.78 -13.56
N GLY A 232 -29.09 -10.15 -13.68
CA GLY A 232 -30.05 -10.00 -12.58
C GLY A 232 -31.51 -9.97 -12.98
N VAL A 233 -32.37 -9.94 -11.97
CA VAL A 233 -33.81 -9.70 -12.08
C VAL A 233 -34.07 -8.28 -11.62
N TYR A 234 -34.79 -7.49 -12.41
CA TYR A 234 -35.14 -6.11 -12.13
C TYR A 234 -36.65 -5.98 -12.14
N ASN A 235 -37.22 -5.55 -11.04
CA ASN A 235 -38.65 -5.44 -10.80
C ASN A 235 -39.07 -3.98 -10.79
N GLY A 236 -40.08 -3.59 -11.57
CA GLY A 236 -40.64 -2.25 -11.53
C GLY A 236 -42.15 -2.25 -11.39
N GLU A 237 -42.70 -1.10 -11.11
CA GLU A 237 -44.15 -0.89 -11.21
C GLU A 237 -44.42 0.40 -11.99
N ASP A 238 -45.45 0.38 -12.83
CA ASP A 238 -45.96 1.57 -13.49
C ASP A 238 -47.47 1.67 -13.37
N ARG A 239 -47.97 2.88 -13.60
CA ARG A 239 -49.40 3.12 -13.79
C ARG A 239 -49.55 3.96 -15.06
N PRO A 240 -50.04 3.37 -16.17
CA PRO A 240 -50.27 4.12 -17.39
C PRO A 240 -51.25 5.27 -17.15
N ALA A 241 -51.03 6.40 -17.80
CA ALA A 241 -51.92 7.56 -17.67
C ALA A 241 -53.36 7.19 -18.04
N GLY A 242 -54.33 7.53 -17.18
CA GLY A 242 -55.74 7.20 -17.38
C GLY A 242 -56.14 5.75 -17.04
N ALA A 243 -55.20 4.90 -16.60
CA ALA A 243 -55.51 3.54 -16.15
C ALA A 243 -55.86 3.49 -14.65
N ASN A 244 -56.85 2.67 -14.31
CA ASN A 244 -57.20 2.32 -12.92
C ASN A 244 -56.43 1.11 -12.38
N PHE A 245 -55.39 0.67 -13.10
CA PHE A 245 -54.57 -0.48 -12.73
C PHE A 245 -53.10 -0.15 -12.99
N SER A 246 -52.21 -0.77 -12.20
CA SER A 246 -50.77 -0.71 -12.38
C SER A 246 -50.23 -1.99 -13.03
N TRP A 247 -49.06 -1.93 -13.65
CA TRP A 247 -48.32 -3.10 -14.09
C TRP A 247 -47.05 -3.28 -13.28
N LYS A 248 -46.83 -4.50 -12.81
CA LYS A 248 -45.53 -4.96 -12.32
C LYS A 248 -44.71 -5.48 -13.49
N HIS A 249 -43.50 -4.99 -13.61
CA HIS A 249 -42.54 -5.34 -14.63
C HIS A 249 -41.43 -6.18 -14.00
N MET A 250 -40.93 -7.16 -14.73
CA MET A 250 -39.78 -7.96 -14.33
C MET A 250 -38.89 -8.22 -15.55
N LEU A 251 -37.70 -7.65 -15.55
CA LEU A 251 -36.66 -7.89 -16.54
C LEU A 251 -35.61 -8.84 -15.95
N ASN A 252 -35.50 -10.04 -16.49
CA ASN A 252 -34.46 -11.00 -16.13
C ASN A 252 -33.41 -11.03 -17.24
N LEU A 253 -32.17 -10.65 -16.93
CA LEU A 253 -31.05 -10.67 -17.86
C LEU A 253 -29.98 -11.66 -17.38
N LYS A 254 -29.49 -12.45 -18.33
CA LYS A 254 -28.36 -13.36 -18.15
C LYS A 254 -27.43 -13.27 -19.35
N ARG A 255 -26.16 -13.02 -19.07
CA ARG A 255 -25.09 -12.98 -20.06
C ARG A 255 -24.59 -14.38 -20.36
N SER A 256 -24.35 -14.64 -21.64
CA SER A 256 -23.72 -15.85 -22.14
C SER A 256 -22.60 -15.44 -23.11
N GLY A 257 -21.37 -15.39 -22.63
CA GLY A 257 -20.24 -14.87 -23.41
C GLY A 257 -20.34 -13.35 -23.65
N SER A 258 -20.36 -12.92 -24.91
CA SER A 258 -20.50 -11.50 -25.29
C SER A 258 -21.94 -11.03 -25.49
N SER A 259 -22.93 -11.93 -25.41
CA SER A 259 -24.35 -11.61 -25.63
C SER A 259 -25.15 -11.70 -24.33
N TYR A 260 -26.25 -10.96 -24.29
CA TYR A 260 -27.27 -11.09 -23.26
C TYR A 260 -28.45 -11.90 -23.79
N THR A 261 -28.97 -12.75 -22.92
CA THR A 261 -30.27 -13.41 -23.05
C THR A 261 -31.16 -12.92 -21.91
N GLY A 262 -32.47 -12.93 -22.09
CA GLY A 262 -33.33 -12.47 -21.02
C GLY A 262 -34.81 -12.63 -21.30
N LYS A 263 -35.61 -12.37 -20.27
CA LYS A 263 -37.06 -12.43 -20.31
C LYS A 263 -37.63 -11.17 -19.66
N PHE A 264 -38.53 -10.50 -20.37
CA PHE A 264 -39.28 -9.35 -19.87
C PHE A 264 -40.73 -9.78 -19.61
N THR A 265 -41.19 -9.56 -18.38
CA THR A 265 -42.51 -9.99 -17.90
C THR A 265 -43.28 -8.77 -17.42
N MET A 266 -44.55 -8.67 -17.80
CA MET A 266 -45.50 -7.66 -17.33
C MET A 266 -46.70 -8.35 -16.69
N VAL A 267 -47.05 -7.96 -15.47
CA VAL A 267 -48.18 -8.51 -14.73
C VAL A 267 -49.06 -7.36 -14.27
N LYS A 268 -50.36 -7.36 -14.58
CA LYS A 268 -51.28 -6.38 -13.96
C LYS A 268 -51.24 -6.55 -12.44
N SER A 269 -51.27 -5.47 -11.69
CA SER A 269 -51.15 -5.50 -10.22
C SER A 269 -52.26 -6.28 -9.53
N ASN A 270 -53.42 -6.41 -10.17
CA ASN A 270 -54.53 -7.28 -9.73
C ASN A 270 -54.35 -8.77 -10.10
N GLY A 271 -53.21 -9.16 -10.66
CA GLY A 271 -52.88 -10.53 -11.07
C GLY A 271 -53.63 -11.05 -12.30
N ALA A 272 -54.60 -10.30 -12.84
CA ALA A 272 -55.55 -10.79 -13.83
C ALA A 272 -54.96 -10.98 -15.24
N SER A 273 -53.75 -10.49 -15.51
CA SER A 273 -53.12 -10.64 -16.81
C SER A 273 -51.60 -10.64 -16.69
N LYS A 274 -50.96 -11.59 -17.37
CA LYS A 274 -49.51 -11.73 -17.46
C LYS A 274 -49.08 -11.80 -18.91
N ARG A 275 -48.04 -11.05 -19.27
CA ARG A 275 -47.39 -11.07 -20.58
C ARG A 275 -45.91 -11.35 -20.38
N GLU A 276 -45.35 -12.19 -21.22
CA GLU A 276 -43.93 -12.55 -21.19
C GLU A 276 -43.35 -12.51 -22.59
N SER A 277 -42.16 -11.94 -22.74
CA SER A 277 -41.40 -11.95 -23.99
C SER A 277 -39.95 -12.25 -23.71
N ASN A 278 -39.33 -13.02 -24.61
CA ASN A 278 -37.88 -13.07 -24.68
C ASN A 278 -37.33 -11.70 -25.08
N VAL A 279 -36.14 -11.40 -24.58
CA VAL A 279 -35.43 -10.16 -24.87
C VAL A 279 -34.33 -10.45 -25.88
N SER A 280 -34.21 -9.61 -26.89
CA SER A 280 -33.18 -9.68 -27.93
C SER A 280 -32.59 -8.31 -28.24
N GLY A 281 -31.48 -8.25 -28.97
CA GLY A 281 -30.87 -6.98 -29.40
C GLY A 281 -30.49 -6.06 -28.23
N ILE A 282 -30.06 -6.63 -27.11
CA ILE A 282 -29.67 -5.87 -25.92
C ILE A 282 -28.38 -5.10 -26.23
N SER A 283 -28.45 -3.79 -26.10
CA SER A 283 -27.34 -2.86 -26.27
C SER A 283 -27.22 -1.98 -25.03
N ILE A 284 -26.01 -1.87 -24.50
CA ILE A 284 -25.71 -1.01 -23.35
C ILE A 284 -24.67 0.01 -23.81
N SER A 285 -24.98 1.30 -23.67
CA SER A 285 -24.07 2.40 -24.02
C SER A 285 -24.12 3.45 -22.93
N GLY A 286 -23.01 3.59 -22.19
CA GLY A 286 -22.96 4.39 -20.97
C GLY A 286 -24.01 3.90 -19.96
N ASN A 287 -24.87 4.81 -19.50
CA ASN A 287 -25.97 4.47 -18.59
C ASN A 287 -27.25 4.09 -19.32
N ASN A 288 -27.25 3.93 -20.65
CA ASN A 288 -28.47 3.58 -21.38
C ASN A 288 -28.48 2.09 -21.72
N ILE A 289 -29.62 1.44 -21.50
CA ILE A 289 -29.93 0.10 -21.96
C ILE A 289 -31.00 0.18 -23.04
N THR A 290 -30.86 -0.61 -24.10
CA THR A 290 -31.87 -0.75 -25.13
C THR A 290 -32.06 -2.22 -25.41
N PHE A 291 -33.31 -2.66 -25.55
CA PHE A 291 -33.60 -4.04 -25.86
C PHE A 291 -34.90 -4.19 -26.65
N ASN A 292 -35.03 -5.30 -27.35
CA ASN A 292 -36.21 -5.64 -28.14
C ASN A 292 -36.98 -6.77 -27.47
N THR A 293 -38.30 -6.71 -27.59
CA THR A 293 -39.22 -7.78 -27.25
C THR A 293 -40.14 -8.05 -28.44
N SER A 294 -41.01 -9.06 -28.38
CA SER A 294 -42.07 -9.24 -29.37
C SER A 294 -43.07 -8.08 -29.45
N TRP A 295 -43.07 -7.19 -28.45
CA TRP A 295 -44.00 -6.05 -28.37
C TRP A 295 -43.38 -4.74 -28.84
N GLY A 296 -42.07 -4.73 -29.09
CA GLY A 296 -41.34 -3.57 -29.59
C GLY A 296 -40.04 -3.31 -28.86
N LYS A 297 -39.46 -2.14 -29.15
CA LYS A 297 -38.18 -1.67 -28.63
C LYS A 297 -38.37 -0.86 -27.36
N TYR A 298 -37.57 -1.17 -26.35
CA TYR A 298 -37.54 -0.49 -25.07
C TYR A 298 -36.19 0.19 -24.89
N THR A 299 -36.19 1.41 -24.36
CA THR A 299 -34.98 2.14 -23.99
C THR A 299 -35.09 2.55 -22.53
N GLY A 300 -34.06 2.24 -21.76
CA GLY A 300 -33.93 2.65 -20.37
C GLY A 300 -32.59 3.26 -20.02
N ARG A 301 -32.52 3.72 -18.79
CA ARG A 301 -31.38 4.30 -18.13
C ARG A 301 -31.10 3.52 -16.86
N ILE A 302 -29.94 2.93 -16.81
CA ILE A 302 -29.39 2.27 -15.64
C ILE A 302 -28.99 3.35 -14.64
N SER A 303 -29.37 3.17 -13.39
CA SER A 303 -28.97 4.06 -12.30
C SER A 303 -27.44 4.09 -12.19
N THR A 304 -26.90 5.19 -11.65
CA THR A 304 -25.44 5.36 -11.51
C THR A 304 -24.80 4.34 -10.57
N ASN A 305 -25.57 3.81 -9.63
CA ASN A 305 -25.20 2.70 -8.73
C ASN A 305 -25.62 1.32 -9.26
N PHE A 306 -26.15 1.26 -10.50
CA PHE A 306 -26.61 0.06 -11.19
C PHE A 306 -27.70 -0.76 -10.47
N SER A 307 -28.22 -0.31 -9.32
CA SER A 307 -29.27 -0.98 -8.55
C SER A 307 -30.60 -1.07 -9.30
N ASP A 308 -30.84 -0.09 -10.17
CA ASP A 308 -32.14 0.15 -10.78
C ASP A 308 -31.97 0.43 -12.28
N ILE A 309 -32.99 0.11 -13.07
CA ILE A 309 -33.12 0.43 -14.47
C ILE A 309 -34.43 1.20 -14.65
N THR A 310 -34.33 2.47 -15.04
CA THR A 310 -35.47 3.30 -15.42
C THR A 310 -35.73 3.16 -16.91
N ILE A 311 -36.81 2.51 -17.33
CA ILE A 311 -37.21 2.54 -18.74
C ILE A 311 -37.81 3.91 -19.06
N LEU A 312 -37.18 4.58 -20.02
CA LEU A 312 -37.48 5.94 -20.45
C LEU A 312 -38.49 5.98 -21.60
N ARG A 313 -38.60 4.89 -22.37
CA ARG A 313 -39.52 4.78 -23.48
C ARG A 313 -39.86 3.32 -23.72
N ASP A 314 -41.14 2.99 -23.61
CA ASP A 314 -41.73 1.77 -24.14
C ASP A 314 -42.33 2.01 -25.55
N PRO A 315 -42.80 0.96 -26.25
CA PRO A 315 -43.46 1.09 -27.56
C PRO A 315 -44.73 1.94 -27.55
N TYR A 316 -45.27 2.24 -26.37
CA TYR A 316 -46.56 2.89 -26.14
C TYR A 316 -46.45 4.28 -25.48
N GLY A 317 -45.23 4.77 -25.23
CA GLY A 317 -44.94 6.09 -24.64
C GLY A 317 -44.89 6.18 -23.11
N ALA A 318 -44.92 5.06 -22.36
CA ALA A 318 -44.81 5.05 -20.91
C ALA A 318 -43.35 4.97 -20.41
N SER A 319 -43.11 5.56 -19.22
CA SER A 319 -41.85 5.51 -18.48
C SER A 319 -42.04 4.78 -17.15
N TYR A 320 -41.07 3.96 -16.74
CA TYR A 320 -41.14 3.19 -15.50
C TYR A 320 -39.76 3.01 -14.85
N VAL A 321 -39.73 2.81 -13.52
CA VAL A 321 -38.50 2.58 -12.75
C VAL A 321 -38.51 1.14 -12.24
N MET A 322 -37.48 0.36 -12.57
CA MET A 322 -37.28 -1.00 -12.08
C MET A 322 -36.13 -1.03 -11.09
N SER A 323 -36.30 -1.64 -9.92
CA SER A 323 -35.26 -1.92 -8.95
C SER A 323 -34.94 -3.41 -8.87
N LYS A 324 -33.71 -3.78 -8.54
CA LYS A 324 -33.32 -5.18 -8.33
C LYS A 324 -34.13 -5.85 -7.21
#